data_AF-A0A6J4R5G5-F1
#
_entry.id   AF-A0A6J4R5G5-F1
#
_cell.length_a   1.000
_cell.length_b   1.000
_cell.length_c   1.000
_cell.angle_alpha   90.00
_cell.angle_beta   90.00
_cell.angle_gamma   90.00
#
_symmetry.space_group_name_H-M   'P 1'
#
loop_
_entity.id
_entity.type
_entity.pdbx_description
1 polymer ?
#
loop_
_entity_poly.entity_id
_entity_poly.type
_entity_poly.pdbx_seq_one_letter_code
_entity_poly.pdbx_strand_id
1 'polypeptide(L)'
;MSVGTGGTARLAARGGYEGYRRWLLVFASGAVVLGLMHHADHVIRGNHSGWPFQAEVTPFTFSLLIYALILPGIYLTARGRSLPGYHLFVAGVGLALLGFVHFVPTGDHEAPIRDIYMIYESPLAGMFALVVLAGLIASVAALGAVAIGAIRARSRTTQGG
;
A
#
# COMPACT_ATOMS: atom_id res chain seq x y z
N MET A 1 -5.69 47.03 -16.06
CA MET A 1 -4.96 46.16 -15.10
C MET A 1 -5.75 44.87 -14.94
N SER A 2 -5.39 43.80 -15.66
CA SER A 2 -6.04 42.49 -15.56
C SER A 2 -5.23 41.62 -14.59
N VAL A 3 -5.55 41.75 -13.31
CA VAL A 3 -5.00 40.92 -12.23
C VAL A 3 -6.18 40.14 -11.67
N GLY A 4 -6.25 38.82 -11.83
CA GLY A 4 -7.28 38.07 -11.08
C GLY A 4 -7.49 36.60 -11.42
N THR A 5 -7.49 36.20 -12.70
CA THR A 5 -7.94 34.84 -13.07
C THR A 5 -6.85 33.77 -13.05
N GLY A 6 -5.61 34.13 -13.41
CA GLY A 6 -4.49 33.18 -13.40
C GLY A 6 -4.02 32.78 -11.99
N GLY A 7 -4.17 33.68 -11.01
CA GLY A 7 -3.73 33.44 -9.62
C GLY A 7 -4.62 32.44 -8.88
N THR A 8 -5.94 32.55 -9.03
CA THR A 8 -6.92 31.68 -8.38
C THR A 8 -6.88 30.26 -8.94
N ALA A 9 -6.76 30.11 -10.27
CA ALA A 9 -6.60 28.81 -10.92
C ALA A 9 -5.31 28.09 -10.48
N ARG A 10 -4.20 28.83 -10.31
CA ARG A 10 -2.92 28.29 -9.84
C ARG A 10 -2.96 27.86 -8.37
N LEU A 11 -3.69 28.60 -7.53
CA LEU A 11 -3.90 28.25 -6.11
C LEU A 11 -4.78 27.01 -5.96
N ALA A 12 -5.87 26.91 -6.73
CA ALA A 12 -6.74 25.74 -6.73
C ALA A 12 -6.01 24.48 -7.22
N ALA A 13 -5.20 24.60 -8.29
CA ALA A 13 -4.37 23.50 -8.78
C ALA A 13 -3.36 23.05 -7.71
N ARG A 14 -2.67 24.00 -7.05
CA ARG A 14 -1.73 23.70 -5.95
C ARG A 14 -2.42 22.97 -4.78
N GLY A 15 -3.61 23.42 -4.38
CA GLY A 15 -4.39 22.77 -3.32
C GLY A 15 -4.79 21.34 -3.67
N GLY A 16 -5.19 21.08 -4.92
CA GLY A 16 -5.46 19.72 -5.40
C GLY A 16 -4.23 18.82 -5.37
N TYR A 17 -3.07 19.33 -5.80
CA TYR A 17 -1.80 18.60 -5.77
C TYR A 17 -1.35 18.27 -4.34
N GLU A 18 -1.49 19.19 -3.40
CA GLU A 18 -1.19 18.95 -2.00
C GLU A 18 -2.14 17.92 -1.37
N GLY A 19 -3.42 17.95 -1.74
CA GLY A 19 -4.41 16.95 -1.35
C GLY A 19 -3.98 15.54 -1.78
N TYR A 20 -3.68 15.34 -3.06
CA TYR A 20 -3.21 14.03 -3.56
C TYR A 20 -1.91 13.60 -2.89
N ARG A 21 -0.94 14.51 -2.73
CA ARG A 21 0.33 14.22 -2.06
C ARG A 21 0.11 13.74 -0.63
N ARG A 22 -0.76 14.41 0.13
CA ARG A 22 -1.10 14.01 1.51
C ARG A 22 -1.70 12.62 1.55
N TRP A 23 -2.67 12.33 0.70
CA TRP A 23 -3.32 11.02 0.67
C TRP A 23 -2.40 9.89 0.21
N LEU A 24 -1.53 10.14 -0.78
CA LEU A 24 -0.48 9.20 -1.17
C LEU A 24 0.40 8.84 0.02
N LEU A 25 0.83 9.82 0.80
CA LEU A 25 1.63 9.59 2.01
C LEU A 25 0.86 8.82 3.08
N VAL A 26 -0.41 9.17 3.32
CA VAL A 26 -1.25 8.49 4.32
C VAL A 26 -1.39 7.02 3.99
N PHE A 27 -1.81 6.67 2.77
CA PHE A 27 -2.06 5.29 2.40
C PHE A 27 -0.78 4.47 2.21
N ALA A 28 0.30 5.08 1.70
CA ALA A 28 1.59 4.40 1.62
C ALA A 28 2.17 4.12 3.01
N SER A 29 2.13 5.10 3.92
CA SER A 29 2.63 4.92 5.29
C SER A 29 1.74 3.95 6.09
N GLY A 30 0.43 4.02 5.91
CA GLY A 30 -0.53 3.06 6.47
C GLY A 30 -0.25 1.63 6.00
N ALA A 31 0.03 1.44 4.70
CA ALA A 31 0.41 0.14 4.15
C ALA A 31 1.74 -0.37 4.73
N VAL A 32 2.71 0.49 5.02
CA VAL A 32 3.95 0.07 5.71
C VAL A 32 3.65 -0.41 7.12
N VAL A 33 2.89 0.34 7.91
CA VAL A 33 2.57 -0.04 9.30
C VAL A 33 1.77 -1.34 9.34
N LEU A 34 0.71 -1.44 8.56
CA LEU A 34 -0.13 -2.63 8.48
C LEU A 34 0.64 -3.82 7.89
N GLY A 35 1.51 -3.58 6.91
CA GLY A 35 2.41 -4.57 6.35
C GLY A 35 3.36 -5.13 7.39
N LEU A 36 3.96 -4.28 8.23
CA LEU A 36 4.84 -4.72 9.31
C LEU A 36 4.07 -5.52 10.36
N MET A 37 2.87 -5.09 10.73
CA MET A 37 2.00 -5.85 11.64
C MET A 37 1.63 -7.22 11.07
N HIS A 38 1.31 -7.28 9.77
CA HIS A 38 1.02 -8.53 9.06
C HIS A 38 2.23 -9.47 9.03
N HIS A 39 3.43 -8.96 8.70
CA HIS A 39 4.65 -9.78 8.73
C HIS A 39 5.03 -10.21 10.16
N ALA A 40 4.79 -9.36 11.16
CA ALA A 40 5.02 -9.74 12.56
C ALA A 40 4.07 -10.87 12.98
N ASP A 41 2.81 -10.82 12.57
CA ASP A 41 1.81 -11.86 12.80
C ASP A 41 2.27 -13.21 12.21
N HIS A 42 2.79 -13.23 10.99
CA HIS A 42 3.46 -14.41 10.40
C HIS A 42 4.57 -14.98 11.28
N VAL A 43 5.46 -14.12 11.78
CA VAL A 43 6.59 -14.53 12.62
C VAL A 43 6.11 -15.06 13.98
N ILE A 44 5.10 -14.43 14.58
CA ILE A 44 4.54 -14.81 15.88
C ILE A 44 3.81 -16.14 15.79
N ARG A 45 3.01 -16.34 14.73
CA ARG A 45 2.28 -17.59 14.52
C ARG A 45 3.19 -18.76 14.13
N GLY A 46 4.35 -18.47 13.55
CA GLY A 46 5.32 -19.48 13.14
C GLY A 46 4.86 -20.33 11.96
N ASN A 47 3.77 -19.97 11.28
CA ASN A 47 3.34 -20.57 10.02
C ASN A 47 3.47 -19.55 8.89
N HIS A 48 3.70 -20.05 7.67
CA HIS A 48 3.79 -19.25 6.42
C HIS A 48 4.84 -18.12 6.40
N SER A 49 5.58 -17.92 7.49
CA SER A 49 6.80 -17.12 7.51
C SER A 49 7.93 -17.82 6.75
N GLY A 50 9.09 -17.19 6.67
CA GLY A 50 10.25 -17.73 6.00
C GLY A 50 11.52 -17.06 6.50
N TRP A 51 12.61 -17.25 5.77
CA TRP A 51 13.86 -16.54 6.02
C TRP A 51 13.61 -15.02 6.12
N PRO A 52 14.23 -14.33 7.10
CA PRO A 52 15.28 -14.79 8.02
C PRO A 52 14.80 -15.43 9.34
N PHE A 53 13.50 -15.64 9.52
CA PHE A 53 12.94 -16.17 10.78
C PHE A 53 12.80 -17.69 10.80
N GLN A 54 12.69 -18.30 9.61
CA GLN A 54 12.75 -19.74 9.39
C GLN A 54 13.84 -20.07 8.35
N ALA A 55 14.24 -21.33 8.25
CA ALA A 55 15.32 -21.72 7.34
C ALA A 55 14.89 -21.65 5.87
N GLU A 56 13.61 -21.89 5.62
CA GLU A 56 12.99 -22.00 4.32
C GLU A 56 12.78 -20.62 3.69
N VAL A 57 13.06 -20.51 2.40
CA VAL A 57 12.67 -19.34 1.60
C VAL A 57 11.25 -19.55 1.13
N THR A 58 10.33 -18.68 1.57
CA THR A 58 8.90 -18.78 1.28
C THR A 58 8.40 -17.48 0.62
N PRO A 59 7.13 -17.40 0.17
CA PRO A 59 6.56 -16.15 -0.33
C PRO A 59 6.72 -14.97 0.65
N PHE A 60 6.76 -15.22 1.97
CA PHE A 60 7.06 -14.23 2.99
C PHE A 60 8.45 -13.58 2.78
N THR A 61 9.48 -14.36 2.45
CA THR A 61 10.83 -13.82 2.25
C THR A 61 10.86 -12.83 1.09
N PHE A 62 10.19 -13.17 -0.01
CA PHE A 62 10.11 -12.28 -1.18
C PHE A 62 9.20 -11.08 -0.92
N SER A 63 8.16 -11.21 -0.09
CA SER A 63 7.26 -10.10 0.21
C SER A 63 7.96 -8.97 0.98
N LEU A 64 9.04 -9.25 1.71
CA LEU A 64 9.87 -8.21 2.34
C LEU A 64 10.45 -7.20 1.34
N LEU A 65 10.63 -7.59 0.07
CA LEU A 65 11.10 -6.67 -0.97
C LEU A 65 10.13 -5.51 -1.23
N ILE A 66 8.87 -5.61 -0.81
CA ILE A 66 7.91 -4.51 -0.93
C ILE A 66 8.37 -3.27 -0.15
N TYR A 67 9.11 -3.44 0.97
CA TYR A 67 9.64 -2.32 1.75
C TYR A 67 10.71 -1.55 0.99
N ALA A 68 11.55 -2.25 0.22
CA ALA A 68 12.53 -1.63 -0.67
C ALA A 68 11.87 -0.83 -1.80
N LEU A 69 10.61 -1.13 -2.15
CA LEU A 69 9.84 -0.38 -3.14
C LEU A 69 9.06 0.78 -2.51
N ILE A 70 8.32 0.55 -1.42
CA ILE A 70 7.40 1.58 -0.90
C ILE A 70 8.13 2.71 -0.15
N LEU A 71 9.21 2.41 0.57
CA LEU A 71 9.91 3.40 1.40
C LEU A 71 10.56 4.53 0.57
N PRO A 72 11.25 4.26 -0.56
CA PRO A 72 11.73 5.33 -1.44
C PRO A 72 10.58 6.21 -1.97
N GLY A 73 9.44 5.60 -2.33
CA GLY A 73 8.25 6.32 -2.79
C GLY A 73 7.72 7.30 -1.75
N ILE A 74 7.60 6.84 -0.50
CA ILE A 74 7.22 7.68 0.65
C ILE A 74 8.23 8.81 0.84
N TYR A 75 9.53 8.48 0.94
CA TYR A 75 10.59 9.46 1.17
C TYR A 75 10.58 10.58 0.12
N LEU A 76 10.58 10.22 -1.17
CA LEU A 76 10.59 11.20 -2.26
C LEU A 76 9.31 12.05 -2.27
N THR A 77 8.17 11.46 -1.95
CA THR A 77 6.88 12.17 -1.87
C THR A 77 6.85 13.13 -0.68
N ALA A 78 7.42 12.73 0.46
CA ALA A 78 7.59 13.58 1.62
C ALA A 78 8.51 14.76 1.31
N ARG A 79 9.55 14.56 0.48
CA ARG A 79 10.44 15.63 -0.04
C ARG A 79 9.82 16.50 -1.15
N GLY A 80 8.53 16.34 -1.44
CA GLY A 80 7.79 17.18 -2.38
C GLY A 80 7.83 16.69 -3.83
N ARG A 81 8.51 15.58 -4.14
CA ARG A 81 8.46 14.98 -5.48
C ARG A 81 7.14 14.25 -5.64
N SER A 82 6.29 14.74 -6.52
CA SER A 82 5.01 14.08 -6.76
C SER A 82 5.19 12.98 -7.81
N LEU A 83 5.14 11.73 -7.35
CA LEU A 83 5.42 10.50 -8.11
C LEU A 83 4.21 9.56 -8.15
N PRO A 84 3.03 9.99 -8.64
CA PRO A 84 1.84 9.16 -8.58
C PRO A 84 1.97 7.88 -9.41
N GLY A 85 2.69 7.90 -10.53
CA GLY A 85 2.98 6.68 -11.31
C GLY A 85 3.79 5.63 -10.53
N TYR A 86 4.74 6.07 -9.70
CA TYR A 86 5.53 5.16 -8.85
C TYR A 86 4.65 4.51 -7.78
N HIS A 87 3.83 5.31 -7.09
CA HIS A 87 2.88 4.79 -6.11
C HIS A 87 1.84 3.85 -6.72
N LEU A 88 1.40 4.11 -7.96
CA LEU A 88 0.51 3.20 -8.68
C LEU A 88 1.20 1.87 -8.99
N PHE A 89 2.46 1.90 -9.42
CA PHE A 89 3.25 0.69 -9.64
C PHE A 89 3.39 -0.13 -8.34
N VAL A 90 3.79 0.52 -7.24
CA VAL A 90 3.91 -0.14 -5.93
C VAL A 90 2.57 -0.72 -5.48
N ALA A 91 1.47 0.02 -5.64
CA ALA A 91 0.14 -0.47 -5.30
C ALA A 91 -0.26 -1.68 -6.15
N GLY A 92 0.02 -1.66 -7.46
CA GLY A 92 -0.24 -2.76 -8.37
C GLY A 92 0.53 -4.04 -7.98
N VAL A 93 1.84 -3.90 -7.76
CA VAL A 93 2.69 -5.02 -7.30
C VAL A 93 2.23 -5.55 -5.94
N GLY A 94 1.94 -4.66 -4.99
CA GLY A 94 1.47 -5.03 -3.65
C GLY A 94 0.14 -5.78 -3.68
N LEU A 95 -0.84 -5.31 -4.45
CA LEU A 95 -2.12 -6.00 -4.61
C LEU A 95 -1.99 -7.33 -5.32
N ALA A 96 -1.16 -7.42 -6.36
CA ALA A 96 -0.91 -8.67 -7.06
C ALA A 96 -0.28 -9.71 -6.11
N LEU A 97 0.69 -9.29 -5.29
CA LEU A 97 1.33 -10.15 -4.32
C LEU A 97 0.35 -10.60 -3.22
N LEU A 98 -0.35 -9.66 -2.57
CA LEU A 98 -1.36 -9.96 -1.54
C LEU A 98 -2.46 -10.88 -2.09
N GLY A 99 -2.94 -10.59 -3.30
CA GLY A 99 -3.93 -11.39 -4.01
C GLY A 99 -3.45 -12.82 -4.25
N PHE A 100 -2.24 -12.95 -4.79
CA PHE A 100 -1.66 -14.25 -5.12
C PHE A 100 -1.44 -15.11 -3.88
N VAL A 101 -0.76 -14.59 -2.85
CA VAL A 101 -0.36 -15.40 -1.68
C VAL A 101 -1.53 -15.78 -0.77
N HIS A 102 -2.62 -15.01 -0.77
CA HIS A 102 -3.76 -15.28 0.13
C HIS A 102 -4.99 -15.89 -0.56
N PHE A 103 -5.17 -15.69 -1.86
CA PHE A 103 -6.44 -16.03 -2.52
C PHE A 103 -6.28 -16.94 -3.74
N VAL A 104 -5.06 -17.17 -4.24
CA VAL A 104 -4.84 -18.14 -5.31
C VAL A 104 -4.49 -19.49 -4.67
N PRO A 105 -5.29 -20.56 -4.88
CA PRO A 105 -5.13 -21.83 -4.17
C PRO A 105 -3.99 -22.66 -4.75
N THR A 106 -2.75 -22.26 -4.44
CA THR A 106 -1.52 -23.02 -4.70
C THR A 106 -1.13 -23.82 -3.45
N GLY A 107 -0.10 -24.68 -3.53
CA GLY A 107 0.34 -25.49 -2.39
C GLY A 107 0.75 -24.67 -1.16
N ASP A 108 1.32 -23.48 -1.39
CA ASP A 108 1.92 -22.64 -0.35
C ASP A 108 1.10 -21.37 -0.03
N HIS A 109 -0.13 -21.28 -0.52
CA HIS A 109 -0.98 -20.13 -0.22
C HIS A 109 -1.40 -20.12 1.25
N GLU A 110 -1.59 -18.92 1.81
CA GLU A 110 -2.05 -18.71 3.17
C GLU A 110 -3.52 -18.30 3.17
N ALA A 111 -4.40 -19.25 3.42
CA ALA A 111 -5.84 -19.02 3.41
C ALA A 111 -6.26 -18.16 4.61
N PRO A 112 -6.91 -16.99 4.42
CA PRO A 112 -7.20 -16.07 5.52
C PRO A 112 -8.00 -16.67 6.68
N ILE A 113 -9.00 -17.50 6.40
CA ILE A 113 -9.81 -18.06 7.49
C ILE A 113 -9.07 -19.21 8.18
N ARG A 114 -8.54 -20.17 7.42
CA ARG A 114 -7.92 -21.39 7.97
C ARG A 114 -6.56 -21.10 8.62
N ASP A 115 -5.72 -20.34 7.93
CA ASP A 115 -4.30 -20.23 8.26
C ASP A 115 -3.99 -18.98 9.10
N ILE A 116 -4.89 -17.98 9.13
CA ILE A 116 -4.74 -16.73 9.91
C ILE A 116 -5.73 -16.66 11.08
N TYR A 117 -7.04 -16.82 10.85
CA TYR A 117 -8.03 -16.67 11.91
C TYR A 117 -8.08 -17.88 12.85
N MET A 118 -8.28 -19.09 12.29
CA MET A 118 -8.53 -20.30 13.07
C MET A 118 -7.30 -20.86 13.80
N ILE A 119 -6.09 -20.42 13.44
CA ILE A 119 -4.85 -20.90 14.06
C ILE A 119 -4.64 -20.34 15.48
N TYR A 120 -5.27 -19.21 15.79
CA TYR A 120 -5.21 -18.63 17.11
C TYR A 120 -6.22 -19.31 18.05
N GLU A 121 -5.77 -19.66 19.25
CA GLU A 121 -6.67 -20.09 20.33
C GLU A 121 -7.62 -18.95 20.77
N SER A 122 -7.14 -17.70 20.69
CA SER A 122 -7.93 -16.51 21.00
C SER A 122 -8.66 -15.99 19.77
N PRO A 123 -10.01 -15.97 19.75
CA PRO A 123 -10.78 -15.42 18.64
C PRO A 123 -10.48 -13.94 18.37
N LEU A 124 -10.10 -13.19 19.41
CA LEU A 124 -9.73 -11.78 19.28
C LEU A 124 -8.40 -11.60 18.54
N ALA A 125 -7.42 -12.47 18.81
CA ALA A 125 -6.14 -12.45 18.11
C ALA A 125 -6.31 -12.79 16.62
N GLY A 126 -7.08 -13.84 16.31
CA GLY A 126 -7.41 -14.20 14.93
C GLY A 126 -8.18 -13.09 14.21
N MET A 127 -9.16 -12.47 14.88
CA MET A 127 -9.91 -11.34 14.29
C MET A 127 -9.00 -10.14 14.04
N PHE A 128 -8.11 -9.83 14.97
CA PHE A 128 -7.14 -8.76 14.81
C PHE A 128 -6.24 -8.99 13.59
N ALA A 129 -5.70 -10.19 13.41
CA ALA A 129 -4.87 -10.54 12.25
C ALA A 129 -5.65 -10.38 10.92
N LEU A 130 -6.92 -10.81 10.87
CA LEU A 130 -7.78 -10.57 9.71
C LEU A 130 -8.02 -9.08 9.43
N VAL A 131 -8.27 -8.29 10.48
CA VAL A 131 -8.48 -6.83 10.34
C VAL A 131 -7.20 -6.16 9.84
N VAL A 132 -6.02 -6.61 10.29
CA VAL A 132 -4.73 -6.13 9.79
C VAL A 132 -4.56 -6.45 8.31
N LEU A 133 -4.81 -7.69 7.88
CA LEU A 133 -4.73 -8.09 6.46
C LEU A 133 -5.73 -7.30 5.60
N ALA A 134 -6.99 -7.21 6.04
CA ALA A 134 -8.03 -6.47 5.33
C ALA A 134 -7.69 -4.97 5.24
N GLY A 135 -7.21 -4.38 6.33
CA GLY A 135 -6.73 -3.00 6.38
C GLY A 135 -5.55 -2.76 5.45
N LEU A 136 -4.59 -3.70 5.40
CA LEU A 136 -3.45 -3.65 4.50
C LEU A 136 -3.91 -3.62 3.03
N ILE A 137 -4.76 -4.56 2.63
CA ILE A 137 -5.32 -4.63 1.27
C ILE A 137 -6.06 -3.33 0.94
N ALA A 138 -6.91 -2.85 1.85
CA ALA A 138 -7.66 -1.61 1.67
C ALA A 138 -6.74 -0.39 1.52
N SER A 139 -5.67 -0.29 2.32
CA SER A 139 -4.69 0.80 2.25
C SER A 139 -3.95 0.79 0.92
N VAL A 140 -3.52 -0.38 0.44
CA VAL A 140 -2.81 -0.50 -0.85
C VAL A 140 -3.77 -0.19 -2.02
N ALA A 141 -5.02 -0.65 -1.95
CA ALA A 141 -6.04 -0.31 -2.96
C ALA A 141 -6.33 1.19 -3.00
N ALA A 142 -6.46 1.83 -1.83
CA ALA A 142 -6.65 3.27 -1.72
C ALA A 142 -5.44 4.05 -2.26
N LEU A 143 -4.21 3.58 -2.00
CA LEU A 143 -3.00 4.15 -2.59
C LEU A 143 -3.07 4.16 -4.13
N GLY A 144 -3.45 3.03 -4.74
CA GLY A 144 -3.64 2.91 -6.18
C GLY A 144 -4.72 3.85 -6.73
N ALA A 145 -5.86 3.91 -6.06
CA ALA A 145 -6.97 4.79 -6.45
C ALA A 145 -6.58 6.28 -6.40
N VAL A 146 -5.92 6.72 -5.33
CA VAL A 146 -5.40 8.09 -5.18
C VAL A 146 -4.35 8.39 -6.24
N ALA A 147 -3.46 7.45 -6.53
CA ALA A 147 -2.44 7.59 -7.57
C ALA A 147 -3.06 7.77 -8.97
N ILE A 148 -4.08 6.98 -9.32
CA ILE A 148 -4.84 7.14 -10.57
C ILE A 148 -5.51 8.52 -10.63
N GLY A 149 -6.15 8.95 -9.53
CA GLY A 149 -6.75 10.28 -9.43
C GLY A 149 -5.74 11.40 -9.69
N ALA A 150 -4.56 11.31 -9.06
CA ALA A 150 -3.47 12.27 -9.23
C ALA A 150 -2.92 12.31 -10.67
N ILE A 151 -2.80 11.16 -11.34
CA ILE A 151 -2.39 11.08 -12.75
C ILE A 151 -3.44 11.76 -13.65
N ARG A 152 -4.72 11.44 -13.46
CA ARG A 152 -5.81 12.00 -14.27
C ARG A 152 -5.93 13.52 -14.08
N ALA A 153 -5.73 14.02 -12.87
CA ALA A 153 -5.74 15.47 -12.59
C ALA A 153 -4.62 16.20 -13.34
N ARG A 154 -3.42 15.61 -13.42
CA ARG A 154 -2.29 16.17 -14.19
C ARG A 154 -2.58 16.26 -15.68
N SER A 155 -3.09 15.19 -16.28
CA SER A 155 -3.38 15.16 -17.71
C SER A 155 -4.40 16.22 -18.13
N ARG A 156 -5.41 16.47 -17.28
CA ARG A 156 -6.40 17.53 -17.52
C ARG A 156 -5.80 18.94 -17.48
N THR A 157 -4.84 19.19 -16.59
CA THR A 157 -4.16 20.49 -16.56
C THR A 157 -3.26 20.74 -17.76
N THR A 158 -2.71 19.69 -18.39
CA THR A 158 -1.83 19.81 -19.57
C THR A 158 -2.61 19.98 -20.87
N GLN A 159 -3.83 19.46 -20.99
CA GLN A 159 -4.64 19.56 -22.22
C GLN A 159 -5.51 20.83 -22.32
N GLY A 160 -5.67 21.58 -21.23
CA GLY A 160 -6.53 22.78 -21.17
C GLY A 160 -5.79 24.11 -21.23
N GLY A 161 -4.50 24.12 -21.57
CA GLY A 161 -3.67 25.33 -21.76
C GLY A 161 -3.07 25.35 -23.15
#